data_AF-A0A257JQG6-F1
#
_entry.id   AF-A0A257JQG6-F1
#
_cell.length_a   1.000
_cell.length_b   1.000
_cell.length_c   1.000
_cell.angle_alpha   90.00
_cell.angle_beta   90.00
_cell.angle_gamma   90.00
#
_symmetry.space_group_name_H-M   'P 1'
#
loop_
_entity.id
_entity.type
_entity.pdbx_description
1 polymer ?
#
loop_
_entity_poly.entity_id
_entity_poly.type
_entity_poly.pdbx_seq_one_letter_code
_entity_poly.pdbx_strand_id
1 'polypeptide(L)' 'MFQKWFTGPSLKLTSGDVVVLGGASRHFYHGIDRVLSGSSTLVPGGGRINLTMRVVG' A
#
# COMPACT_ATOMS: atom_id res chain seq x y z
N MET A 1 -17.62 17.04 12.27
CA MET A 1 -18.01 15.73 11.70
C MET A 1 -16.79 15.08 11.07
N PHE A 2 -15.88 14.57 11.91
CA PHE A 2 -14.66 13.87 11.47
C PHE A 2 -14.89 12.37 11.76
N GLN A 3 -15.47 11.64 10.80
CA GLN A 3 -15.66 10.21 10.98
C GLN A 3 -14.34 9.47 10.76
N LYS A 4 -13.83 8.90 11.85
CA LYS A 4 -13.30 7.52 11.94
C LYS A 4 -12.34 7.11 10.81
N TRP A 5 -11.05 7.24 11.08
CA TRP A 5 -9.95 6.61 10.36
C TRP A 5 -10.31 5.16 9.97
N PHE A 6 -10.14 4.85 8.68
CA PHE A 6 -10.58 3.65 7.98
C PHE A 6 -10.27 2.33 8.74
N THR A 7 -11.29 1.69 9.31
CA THR A 7 -11.19 0.37 9.98
C THR A 7 -11.30 -0.80 9.00
N GLY A 8 -10.71 -0.66 7.81
CA GLY A 8 -10.66 -1.73 6.82
C GLY A 8 -9.67 -2.83 7.23
N PRO A 9 -9.77 -4.03 6.65
CA PRO A 9 -8.78 -5.08 6.89
C PRO A 9 -7.40 -4.66 6.36
N SER A 10 -6.35 -5.00 7.11
CA SER A 10 -4.96 -4.83 6.67
C SER A 10 -4.47 -6.06 5.93
N LEU A 11 -3.87 -5.85 4.75
CA LEU A 11 -3.15 -6.88 4.00
C LEU A 11 -1.65 -6.65 4.11
N LYS A 12 -0.88 -7.68 4.45
CA LYS A 12 0.58 -7.61 4.44
C LYS A 12 1.07 -7.75 3.00
N LEU A 13 1.80 -6.73 2.53
CA LEU A 13 2.55 -6.77 1.27
C LEU A 13 4.05 -6.93 1.57
N THR A 14 4.71 -7.78 0.81
CA THR A 14 6.13 -8.12 0.87
C THR A 14 6.88 -7.63 -0.36
N SER A 15 8.20 -7.74 -0.35
CA SER A 15 9.03 -7.27 -1.47
C SER A 15 8.72 -8.09 -2.72
N GLY A 16 8.25 -7.41 -3.78
CA GLY A 16 7.87 -8.03 -5.06
C GLY A 16 6.36 -8.12 -5.31
N ASP A 17 5.53 -7.86 -4.29
CA ASP A 17 4.07 -7.89 -4.46
C ASP A 17 3.57 -6.73 -5.33
N VAL A 18 2.53 -7.02 -6.13
CA VAL A 18 1.84 -6.05 -7.00
C VAL A 18 0.35 -6.04 -6.66
N VAL A 19 -0.21 -4.84 -6.51
CA VAL A 19 -1.64 -4.62 -6.27
C VAL A 19 -2.22 -3.76 -7.39
N VAL A 20 -3.36 -4.20 -7.94
CA VAL A 20 -4.13 -3.46 -8.95
C VAL A 20 -5.46 -3.01 -8.34
N LEU A 21 -5.67 -1.70 -8.25
CA LEU A 21 -6.95 -1.11 -7.85
C LEU A 21 -7.66 -0.53 -9.09
N GLY A 22 -8.54 -1.35 -9.67
CA GLY A 22 -9.35 -1.05 -10.85
C GLY A 22 -10.84 -1.33 -10.66
N GLY A 23 -11.67 -0.96 -11.64
CA GLY A 23 -13.13 -1.15 -11.57
C GLY A 23 -13.73 -0.56 -10.29
N ALA A 24 -14.58 -1.34 -9.61
CA ALA A 24 -15.22 -0.94 -8.35
C ALA A 24 -14.22 -0.57 -7.23
N SER A 25 -12.99 -1.10 -7.27
CA SER A 25 -11.96 -0.83 -6.25
C SER A 25 -11.16 0.46 -6.51
N ARG A 26 -11.37 1.13 -7.66
CA ARG A 26 -10.56 2.29 -8.08
C ARG A 26 -10.59 3.45 -7.07
N HIS A 27 -11.70 3.58 -6.35
CA HIS A 27 -11.95 4.66 -5.40
C HIS A 27 -11.94 4.19 -3.94
N PHE A 28 -11.46 2.99 -3.66
CA PHE A 28 -11.32 2.53 -2.29
C PHE A 28 -10.31 3.40 -1.54
N TYR A 29 -10.67 3.78 -0.31
CA TYR A 29 -9.72 4.35 0.61
C TYR A 29 -8.70 3.28 1.00
N HIS A 30 -7.43 3.54 0.76
CA HIS A 30 -6.32 2.64 1.05
C HIS A 30 -5.11 3.45 1.49
N GLY A 31 -4.23 2.81 2.25
CA GLY A 31 -3.03 3.42 2.79
C GLY A 31 -2.10 2.39 3.40
N ILE A 32 -0.99 2.87 3.93
CA ILE A 32 -0.04 2.04 4.66
C ILE A 32 -0.28 2.27 6.16
N ASP A 33 -0.76 1.24 6.84
CA ASP A 33 -0.94 1.24 8.30
C ASP A 33 0.41 1.15 9.03
N ARG A 34 1.29 0.24 8.59
CA ARG A 34 2.60 0.03 9.21
C ARG A 34 3.65 -0.43 8.20
N VAL A 35 4.89 0.00 8.40
CA VAL A 35 6.09 -0.57 7.75
C VAL A 35 6.81 -1.47 8.75
N LEU A 36 7.06 -2.72 8.37
CA LEU A 36 7.76 -3.69 9.23
C LEU A 36 9.28 -3.56 9.02
N SER A 37 10.03 -3.23 10.08
CA SER A 37 11.49 -3.08 10.00
C SER A 37 12.18 -4.41 9.67
N GLY A 38 13.23 -4.36 8.86
CA GLY A 38 14.04 -5.54 8.52
C GLY A 38 13.38 -6.55 7.59
N SER A 39 12.17 -6.27 7.06
CA SER A 39 11.45 -7.21 6.18
C SER A 39 11.74 -7.02 4.68
N SER A 40 12.60 -6.06 4.32
CA SER A 40 12.97 -5.80 2.93
C SER A 40 14.03 -6.79 2.46
N THR A 41 13.84 -7.38 1.28
CA THR A 41 14.85 -8.22 0.61
C THR A 41 15.63 -7.46 -0.46
N LEU A 42 15.23 -6.22 -0.78
CA LEU A 42 15.79 -5.43 -1.88
C LEU A 42 16.64 -4.25 -1.41
N VAL A 43 16.13 -3.44 -0.47
CA VAL A 43 16.79 -2.19 -0.03
C VAL A 43 17.82 -2.49 1.08
N PRO A 44 19.13 -2.23 0.86
CA PRO A 44 20.14 -2.35 1.91
C PRO A 44 19.85 -1.38 3.07
N GLY A 45 19.95 -1.87 4.31
CA GLY A 45 19.58 -1.09 5.50
C GLY A 45 18.06 -1.05 5.80
N GLY A 46 17.23 -1.69 4.96
CA GLY A 46 15.77 -1.77 5.14
C GLY A 46 14.99 -0.64 4.47
N GLY A 47 13.68 -0.61 4.70
CA GLY A 47 12.77 0.38 4.12
C GLY A 47 11.70 -0.23 3.20
N ARG A 48 10.91 0.63 2.56
CA ARG A 48 9.85 0.23 1.61
C ARG A 48 9.82 1.21 0.43
N ILE A 49 9.96 0.69 -0.78
CA ILE A 49 9.74 1.43 -2.03
C ILE A 49 8.40 0.99 -2.62
N ASN A 50 7.65 1.95 -3.17
CA ASN A 50 6.36 1.69 -3.81
C ASN A 50 6.21 2.52 -5.07
N LEU A 51 6.13 1.85 -6.21
CA LEU A 51 5.83 2.48 -7.48
C LEU A 51 4.32 2.43 -7.73
N THR A 52 3.69 3.59 -7.88
CA THR A 52 2.26 3.68 -8.23
C THR A 52 2.12 4.15 -9.67
N MET A 53 1.56 3.30 -10.53
CA MET A 53 1.32 3.63 -11.94
C MET A 53 -0.13 4.02 -12.17
N ARG A 54 -0.35 5.09 -12.94
CA ARG A 54 -1.68 5.60 -13.33
C ARG A 54 -1.59 6.20 -14.72
N VAL A 55 -2.63 6.02 -15.53
CA VAL A 55 -2.82 6.78 -16.77
C VAL A 55 -3.45 8.12 -16.39
N VAL A 56 -2.81 9.21 -16.79
CA VAL A 56 -3.26 10.58 -16.61
C VAL A 56 -3.28 11.26 -17.99
N GLY A 57 -4.37 11.94 -18.29
CA GLY A 57 -4.61 12.70 -19.52
C GLY A 57 -5.52 13.88 -19.22
#